data_AF-B4H304-F1
#
_entry.id   AF-B4H304-F1
#
_cell.length_a   1.000
_cell.length_b   1.000
_cell.length_c   1.000
_cell.angle_alpha   90.00
_cell.angle_beta   90.00
_cell.angle_gamma   90.00
#
_symmetry.space_group_name_H-M   'P 1'
#
loop_
_entity.id
_entity.type
_entity.pdbx_description
1 polymer ?
#
loop_
_entity_poly.entity_id
_entity_poly.type
_entity_poly.pdbx_seq_one_letter_code
_entity_poly.pdbx_strand_id
1 'polypeptide(L)'
;MADINELQRQCGKALLDLEIPLHIAQECLFHRESRQGTEKVHDIVEKALLVEINNLRLSRDRLSGLHEKISKQALDCRGAQHLLEDDVSHKESSLGIDSMCHQLNNYSRGIDLLRRASKSTIPRSAPRSRGLSSQAERAKLSQLRSDSQNVVNAVATTVWDFWSNTNNAFDRRAQEMAEAQEPAYSCTCRRKAIQDKSMPLKVAQTRLEARCHREGVELCKIGLVQEVYDIQGAVDSLTQAAGVGGTHQGSC
;
A
#
# COMPACT_ATOMS: atom_id res chain seq x y z
N MET A 1 -5.64 -16.93 -27.70
CA MET A 1 -4.38 -16.18 -27.45
C MET A 1 -4.64 -14.72 -27.06
N ALA A 2 -5.54 -13.98 -27.70
CA ALA A 2 -5.88 -12.61 -27.28
C ALA A 2 -6.29 -12.52 -25.80
N ASP A 3 -7.19 -13.39 -25.36
CA ASP A 3 -7.69 -13.38 -23.98
C ASP A 3 -6.64 -13.69 -22.91
N ILE A 4 -5.66 -14.58 -23.19
CA ILE A 4 -4.64 -14.93 -22.19
C ILE A 4 -3.60 -13.81 -22.05
N ASN A 5 -3.32 -13.09 -23.14
CA ASN A 5 -2.48 -11.90 -23.13
C ASN A 5 -3.14 -10.78 -22.31
N GLU A 6 -4.46 -10.63 -22.42
CA GLU A 6 -5.19 -9.65 -21.61
C GLU A 6 -5.14 -9.99 -20.12
N LEU A 7 -5.34 -11.25 -19.73
CA LEU A 7 -5.17 -11.70 -18.34
C LEU A 7 -3.76 -11.42 -17.82
N GLN A 8 -2.74 -11.71 -18.63
CA GLN A 8 -1.34 -11.47 -18.28
C GLN A 8 -1.07 -9.97 -18.07
N ARG A 9 -1.62 -9.12 -18.94
CA ARG A 9 -1.53 -7.65 -18.83
C ARG A 9 -2.23 -7.13 -17.59
N GLN A 10 -3.44 -7.60 -17.30
CA GLN A 10 -4.21 -7.20 -16.12
C GLN A 10 -3.49 -7.60 -14.82
N CYS A 11 -3.00 -8.83 -14.74
CA CYS A 11 -2.23 -9.30 -13.58
C CYS A 11 -0.90 -8.52 -13.42
N GLY A 12 -0.21 -8.24 -14.53
CA GLY A 12 1.00 -7.43 -14.52
C GLY A 12 0.76 -5.99 -14.06
N LYS A 13 -0.35 -5.38 -14.49
CA LYS A 13 -0.77 -4.07 -14.01
C LYS A 13 -1.06 -4.09 -12.51
N ALA A 14 -1.81 -5.08 -12.02
CA ALA A 14 -2.12 -5.20 -10.59
C ALA A 14 -0.86 -5.32 -9.72
N LEU A 15 0.21 -5.96 -10.21
CA LEU A 15 1.51 -6.00 -9.52
C LEU A 15 2.16 -4.62 -9.41
N LEU A 16 2.17 -3.85 -10.50
CA LEU A 16 2.73 -2.49 -10.51
C LEU A 16 1.93 -1.56 -9.60
N ASP A 17 0.61 -1.69 -9.59
CA ASP A 17 -0.29 -0.87 -8.76
C ASP A 17 -0.03 -1.09 -7.25
N LEU A 18 0.59 -2.20 -6.83
CA LEU A 18 0.98 -2.46 -5.43
C LEU A 18 2.31 -1.83 -5.02
N GLU A 19 3.18 -1.43 -5.97
CA GLU A 19 4.52 -0.91 -5.63
C GLU A 19 4.44 0.45 -4.92
N ILE A 20 3.53 1.31 -5.36
CA ILE A 20 3.37 2.66 -4.80
C ILE A 20 2.85 2.59 -3.35
N PRO A 21 1.75 1.87 -3.03
CA PRO A 21 1.32 1.70 -1.64
C PRO A 21 2.38 1.09 -0.74
N LEU A 22 3.14 0.10 -1.23
CA LEU A 22 4.22 -0.51 -0.46
C LEU A 22 5.32 0.49 -0.11
N HIS A 23 5.74 1.30 -1.08
CA HIS A 23 6.76 2.32 -0.84
C HIS A 23 6.26 3.37 0.17
N ILE A 24 5.03 3.86 0.02
CA ILE A 24 4.44 4.83 0.96
C ILE A 24 4.40 4.27 2.37
N ALA A 25 3.90 3.05 2.56
CA ALA A 25 3.81 2.43 3.89
C ALA A 25 5.21 2.25 4.52
N GLN A 26 6.23 1.89 3.72
CA GLN A 26 7.61 1.77 4.18
C GLN A 26 8.22 3.11 4.59
N GLU A 27 8.02 4.18 3.82
CA GLU A 27 8.49 5.53 4.16
C GLU A 27 7.80 6.03 5.45
N CYS A 28 6.49 5.81 5.57
CA CYS A 28 5.75 6.14 6.79
C CYS A 28 6.30 5.42 8.02
N LEU A 29 6.67 4.14 7.89
CA LEU A 29 7.29 3.39 8.97
C LEU A 29 8.69 3.91 9.29
N PHE A 30 9.52 4.17 8.27
CA PHE A 30 10.87 4.70 8.44
C PHE A 30 10.89 6.05 9.19
N HIS A 31 9.99 6.98 8.84
CA HIS A 31 9.86 8.25 9.54
C HIS A 31 9.38 8.12 10.99
N ARG A 32 8.67 7.04 11.34
CA ARG A 32 8.31 6.74 12.73
C ARG A 32 9.48 6.14 13.49
N GLU A 33 10.15 5.16 12.92
CA GLU A 33 11.29 4.48 13.54
C GLU A 33 12.50 5.41 13.76
N SER A 34 12.65 6.44 12.92
CA SER A 34 13.73 7.44 13.04
C SER A 34 13.53 8.44 14.18
N ARG A 35 12.36 8.47 14.85
CA ARG A 35 12.11 9.34 16.01
C ARG A 35 12.96 8.89 17.21
N GLN A 36 13.51 9.87 17.93
CA GLN A 36 14.40 9.64 19.08
C GLN A 36 13.84 10.24 20.37
N GLY A 37 14.26 9.70 21.52
CA GLY A 37 13.90 10.24 22.84
C GLY A 37 12.45 9.95 23.26
N THR A 38 11.80 10.92 23.90
CA THR A 38 10.42 10.83 24.42
C THR A 38 9.34 10.68 23.34
N GLU A 39 9.71 10.84 22.07
CA GLU A 39 8.82 10.70 20.92
C GLU A 39 8.83 9.28 20.31
N LYS A 40 9.75 8.40 20.74
CA LYS A 40 9.78 7.00 20.31
C LYS A 40 8.65 6.25 21.01
N VAL A 41 7.51 6.13 20.33
CA VAL A 41 6.34 5.41 20.82
C VAL A 41 5.94 4.37 19.78
N HIS A 42 5.94 3.09 20.19
CA HIS A 42 5.35 2.00 19.42
C HIS A 42 3.83 2.10 19.46
N ASP A 43 3.30 3.01 18.64
CA ASP A 43 1.89 3.34 18.60
C ASP A 43 1.06 2.33 17.79
N ILE A 44 -0.26 2.48 17.85
CA ILE A 44 -1.19 1.63 17.11
C ILE A 44 -0.93 1.72 15.60
N VAL A 45 -0.45 2.87 15.13
CA VAL A 45 -0.21 3.10 13.70
C VAL A 45 1.04 2.36 13.21
N GLU A 46 2.11 2.31 14.00
CA GLU A 46 3.30 1.50 13.69
C GLU A 46 2.93 0.02 13.55
N LYS A 47 2.12 -0.52 14.47
CA LYS A 47 1.62 -1.89 14.38
C LYS A 47 0.77 -2.11 13.13
N ALA A 48 -0.12 -1.16 12.79
CA ALA A 48 -0.94 -1.24 11.59
C ALA A 48 -0.09 -1.22 10.30
N LEU A 49 0.90 -0.33 10.23
CA LEU A 49 1.84 -0.22 9.11
C LEU A 49 2.66 -1.51 8.90
N LEU A 50 3.17 -2.12 9.97
CA LEU A 50 3.90 -3.39 9.86
C LEU A 50 3.03 -4.50 9.26
N VAL A 51 1.77 -4.58 9.70
CA VAL A 51 0.82 -5.57 9.18
C VAL A 51 0.43 -5.25 7.73
N GLU A 52 0.22 -3.97 7.38
CA GLU A 52 -0.05 -3.53 6.01
C GLU A 52 1.11 -3.85 5.06
N ILE A 53 2.35 -3.54 5.43
CA ILE A 53 3.55 -3.86 4.63
C ILE A 53 3.66 -5.37 4.40
N ASN A 54 3.42 -6.17 5.45
CA ASN A 54 3.42 -7.62 5.33
C ASN A 54 2.30 -8.11 4.40
N ASN A 55 1.08 -7.54 4.50
CA ASN A 55 0.00 -7.87 3.57
C ASN A 55 0.34 -7.50 2.13
N LEU A 56 0.92 -6.32 1.88
CA LEU A 56 1.31 -5.86 0.55
C LEU A 56 2.38 -6.78 -0.07
N ARG A 57 3.35 -7.23 0.72
CA ARG A 57 4.35 -8.22 0.28
C ARG A 57 3.72 -9.57 -0.06
N LEU A 58 2.85 -10.09 0.80
CA LEU A 58 2.14 -11.35 0.55
C LEU A 58 1.22 -11.25 -0.68
N SER A 59 0.57 -10.11 -0.86
CA SER A 59 -0.27 -9.81 -2.03
C SER A 59 0.56 -9.77 -3.31
N ARG A 60 1.74 -9.14 -3.29
CA ARG A 60 2.71 -9.17 -4.39
C ARG A 60 3.12 -10.58 -4.74
N ASP A 61 3.49 -11.40 -3.76
CA ASP A 61 3.94 -12.78 -3.98
C ASP A 61 2.81 -13.63 -4.59
N ARG A 62 1.57 -13.47 -4.11
CA ARG A 62 0.39 -14.15 -4.67
C ARG A 62 0.14 -13.77 -6.13
N LEU A 63 0.22 -12.48 -6.45
CA LEU A 63 0.06 -12.01 -7.83
C LEU A 63 1.23 -12.43 -8.73
N SER A 64 2.47 -12.49 -8.21
CA SER A 64 3.63 -12.97 -8.94
C SER A 64 3.49 -14.45 -9.31
N GLY A 65 3.11 -15.28 -8.33
CA GLY A 65 2.83 -16.70 -8.58
C GLY A 65 1.66 -16.93 -9.55
N LEU A 66 0.66 -16.04 -9.56
CA LEU A 66 -0.41 -16.07 -10.55
C LEU A 66 0.11 -15.70 -11.96
N HIS A 67 0.92 -14.65 -12.06
CA HIS A 67 1.51 -14.20 -13.32
C HIS A 67 2.39 -15.28 -13.97
N GLU A 68 3.18 -15.99 -13.17
CA GLU A 68 3.97 -17.14 -13.64
C GLU A 68 3.10 -18.27 -14.17
N LYS A 69 2.00 -18.61 -13.47
CA LYS A 69 1.04 -19.63 -13.94
C LYS A 69 0.38 -19.24 -15.26
N ILE A 70 -0.02 -17.97 -15.42
CA ILE A 70 -0.59 -17.45 -16.67
C ILE A 70 0.44 -17.53 -17.80
N SER A 71 1.68 -17.13 -17.53
CA SER A 71 2.77 -17.15 -18.52
C SER A 71 3.08 -18.58 -18.99
N LYS A 72 3.13 -19.54 -18.07
CA LYS A 72 3.30 -20.96 -18.41
C LYS A 72 2.12 -21.49 -19.24
N GLN A 73 0.89 -21.20 -18.81
CA GLN A 73 -0.31 -21.62 -19.54
C GLN A 73 -0.35 -21.03 -20.96
N ALA A 74 0.19 -19.83 -21.18
CA ALA A 74 0.30 -19.24 -22.52
C ALA A 74 1.26 -20.02 -23.43
N LEU A 75 2.40 -20.47 -22.90
CA LEU A 75 3.33 -21.34 -23.62
C LEU A 75 2.69 -22.68 -23.97
N ASP A 76 2.03 -23.32 -23.00
CA ASP A 76 1.36 -24.61 -23.22
C ASP A 76 0.24 -24.51 -24.26
N CYS A 77 -0.58 -23.45 -24.20
CA CYS A 77 -1.60 -23.17 -25.22
C CYS A 77 -0.99 -22.97 -26.60
N ARG A 78 0.14 -22.26 -26.70
CA ARG A 78 0.83 -22.01 -27.98
C ARG A 78 1.42 -23.29 -28.57
N GLY A 79 1.99 -24.16 -27.73
CA GLY A 79 2.46 -25.47 -28.14
C GLY A 79 1.33 -26.36 -28.66
N ALA A 80 0.20 -26.40 -27.95
CA ALA A 80 -0.99 -27.13 -28.40
C ALA A 80 -1.56 -26.57 -29.71
N GLN A 81 -1.51 -25.24 -29.91
CA GLN A 81 -1.91 -24.59 -31.16
C GLN A 81 -1.03 -25.04 -32.34
N HIS A 82 0.30 -24.98 -32.19
CA HIS A 82 1.24 -25.40 -33.25
C HIS A 82 1.01 -26.85 -33.67
N LEU A 83 0.79 -27.76 -32.71
CA LEU A 83 0.52 -29.16 -33.01
C LEU A 83 -0.76 -29.39 -33.82
N LEU A 84 -1.76 -28.51 -33.66
CA LEU A 84 -3.00 -28.53 -34.44
C LEU A 84 -2.80 -27.89 -35.82
N GLU A 85 -2.02 -26.82 -35.92
CA GLU A 85 -1.67 -26.19 -37.21
C GLU A 85 -0.92 -27.18 -38.10
N ASP A 86 0.07 -27.90 -37.56
CA ASP A 86 0.78 -28.97 -38.26
C ASP A 86 -0.18 -30.08 -38.74
N ASP A 87 -1.12 -30.49 -37.88
CA ASP A 87 -2.11 -31.54 -38.20
C ASP A 87 -3.06 -31.11 -39.31
N VAL A 88 -3.47 -29.84 -39.32
CA VAL A 88 -4.28 -29.25 -40.41
C VAL A 88 -3.49 -29.27 -41.71
N SER A 89 -2.24 -28.78 -41.73
CA SER A 89 -1.41 -28.78 -42.93
C SER A 89 -1.16 -30.19 -43.49
N HIS A 90 -0.94 -31.19 -42.64
CA HIS A 90 -0.81 -32.58 -43.07
C HIS A 90 -2.11 -33.15 -43.67
N LYS A 91 -3.26 -32.80 -43.09
CA LYS A 91 -4.57 -33.21 -43.64
C LYS A 91 -4.87 -32.55 -44.97
N GLU A 92 -4.53 -31.27 -45.15
CA GLU A 92 -4.65 -30.57 -46.44
C GLU A 92 -3.79 -31.23 -47.52
N SER A 93 -2.54 -31.56 -47.20
CA SER A 93 -1.66 -32.30 -48.13
C SER A 93 -2.21 -33.68 -48.48
N SER A 94 -2.71 -34.43 -47.48
CA SER A 94 -3.31 -35.75 -47.69
C SER A 94 -4.55 -35.67 -48.57
N LEU A 95 -5.42 -34.68 -48.34
CA LEU A 95 -6.61 -34.44 -49.15
C LEU A 95 -6.24 -34.09 -50.60
N GLY A 96 -5.16 -33.35 -50.81
CA GLY A 96 -4.65 -33.04 -52.15
C GLY A 96 -4.19 -34.29 -52.89
N ILE A 97 -3.50 -35.21 -52.19
CA ILE A 97 -3.12 -36.52 -52.75
C ILE A 97 -4.37 -37.34 -53.07
N ASP A 98 -5.32 -37.45 -52.15
CA ASP A 98 -6.57 -38.21 -52.36
C ASP A 98 -7.38 -37.66 -53.53
N SER A 99 -7.44 -36.33 -53.67
CA SER A 99 -8.11 -35.65 -54.79
C SER A 99 -7.42 -35.96 -56.12
N MET A 100 -6.09 -35.94 -56.16
CA MET A 100 -5.33 -36.33 -57.34
C MET A 100 -5.56 -37.80 -57.68
N CYS A 101 -5.49 -38.71 -56.70
CA CYS A 101 -5.73 -40.14 -56.88
C CYS A 101 -7.15 -40.42 -57.38
N HIS A 102 -8.15 -39.70 -56.87
CA HIS A 102 -9.54 -39.81 -57.33
C HIS A 102 -9.71 -39.47 -58.82
N GLN A 103 -8.87 -38.57 -59.36
CA GLN A 103 -8.91 -38.16 -60.77
C GLN A 103 -8.17 -39.14 -61.71
N LEU A 104 -7.40 -40.10 -61.16
CA LEU A 104 -6.67 -41.08 -61.97
C LEU A 104 -7.64 -42.07 -62.63
N ASN A 105 -7.37 -42.39 -63.90
CA ASN A 105 -8.07 -43.42 -64.66
C ASN A 105 -7.07 -44.22 -65.50
N ASN A 106 -7.53 -45.27 -66.19
CA ASN A 106 -6.66 -46.20 -66.95
C ASN A 106 -5.86 -45.54 -68.09
N TYR A 107 -6.20 -44.31 -68.49
CA TYR A 107 -5.51 -43.55 -69.52
C TYR A 107 -4.63 -42.42 -68.95
N SER A 108 -4.58 -42.26 -67.62
CA SER A 108 -3.73 -41.26 -66.97
C SER A 108 -2.25 -41.58 -67.17
N ARG A 109 -1.46 -40.56 -67.51
CA ARG A 109 0.00 -40.70 -67.70
C ARG A 109 0.70 -40.84 -66.34
N GLY A 110 1.72 -41.70 -66.25
CA GLY A 110 2.53 -41.89 -65.04
C GLY A 110 2.04 -42.97 -64.06
N ILE A 111 1.13 -43.85 -64.48
CA ILE A 111 0.74 -45.03 -63.69
C ILE A 111 1.74 -46.15 -63.97
N ASP A 112 2.67 -46.40 -63.03
CA ASP A 112 3.66 -47.47 -63.09
C ASP A 112 3.48 -48.49 -61.94
N LEU A 113 3.83 -49.75 -62.19
CA LEU A 113 3.83 -50.80 -61.17
C LEU A 113 5.00 -50.61 -60.19
N LEU A 114 4.69 -50.17 -58.96
CA LEU A 114 5.70 -49.91 -57.94
C LEU A 114 6.37 -51.22 -57.47
N ARG A 115 7.65 -51.41 -57.82
CA ARG A 115 8.47 -52.55 -57.41
C ARG A 115 8.90 -52.39 -55.94
N ARG A 116 8.02 -52.81 -55.02
CA ARG A 116 8.21 -52.96 -53.56
C ARG A 116 7.99 -51.67 -52.74
N ALA A 117 6.80 -51.57 -52.13
CA ALA A 117 6.51 -50.57 -51.11
C ALA A 117 7.38 -50.81 -49.86
N SER A 118 8.10 -49.77 -49.41
CA SER A 118 8.77 -49.77 -48.11
C SER A 118 7.71 -49.77 -47.01
N LYS A 119 7.89 -50.64 -45.99
CA LYS A 119 6.99 -50.69 -44.83
C LYS A 119 7.08 -49.34 -44.10
N SER A 120 6.07 -48.51 -44.25
CA SER A 120 5.94 -47.23 -43.55
C SER A 120 5.65 -47.49 -42.07
N THR A 121 6.54 -47.02 -41.20
CA THR A 121 6.31 -46.95 -39.76
C THR A 121 5.34 -45.79 -39.51
N ILE A 122 4.06 -46.12 -39.31
CA ILE A 122 3.02 -45.14 -39.00
C ILE A 122 3.41 -44.40 -37.71
N PRO A 123 3.56 -43.06 -37.71
CA PRO A 123 3.87 -42.31 -36.50
C PRO A 123 2.72 -42.45 -35.49
N ARG A 124 3.05 -42.92 -34.28
CA ARG A 124 2.10 -43.38 -33.25
C ARG A 124 1.33 -42.26 -32.51
N SER A 125 1.42 -40.99 -32.92
CA SER A 125 0.63 -39.92 -32.31
C SER A 125 -0.63 -39.64 -33.15
N ALA A 126 -1.69 -40.37 -32.83
CA ALA A 126 -2.97 -40.24 -33.53
C ALA A 126 -3.55 -38.81 -33.42
N PRO A 127 -4.18 -38.26 -34.46
CA PRO A 127 -4.80 -36.92 -34.42
C PRO A 127 -5.80 -36.73 -33.27
N ARG A 128 -6.43 -37.82 -32.79
CA ARG A 128 -7.27 -37.82 -31.59
C ARG A 128 -6.53 -37.37 -30.32
N SER A 129 -5.26 -37.75 -30.14
CA SER A 129 -4.51 -37.36 -28.94
C SER A 129 -4.16 -35.87 -28.93
N ARG A 130 -3.96 -35.26 -30.11
CA ARG A 130 -3.68 -33.81 -30.23
C ARG A 130 -4.91 -32.96 -29.90
N GLY A 131 -6.09 -33.38 -30.37
CA GLY A 131 -7.36 -32.72 -30.04
C GLY A 131 -7.68 -32.75 -28.55
N LEU A 132 -7.47 -33.90 -27.89
CA LEU A 132 -7.64 -34.05 -26.44
C LEU A 132 -6.70 -33.14 -25.64
N SER A 133 -5.43 -33.03 -26.06
CA SER A 133 -4.47 -32.10 -25.42
C SER A 133 -4.93 -30.64 -25.56
N SER A 134 -5.38 -30.21 -26.73
CA SER A 134 -5.90 -28.83 -26.90
C SER A 134 -7.12 -28.56 -26.04
N GLN A 135 -8.04 -29.53 -25.93
CA GLN A 135 -9.21 -29.41 -25.07
C GLN A 135 -8.83 -29.31 -23.59
N ALA A 136 -7.84 -30.10 -23.14
CA ALA A 136 -7.32 -30.02 -21.78
C ALA A 136 -6.67 -28.66 -21.48
N GLU A 137 -5.87 -28.11 -22.39
CA GLU A 137 -5.26 -26.79 -22.20
C GLU A 137 -6.31 -25.65 -22.18
N ARG A 138 -7.37 -25.75 -22.99
CA ARG A 138 -8.49 -24.80 -22.94
C ARG A 138 -9.26 -24.88 -21.62
N ALA A 139 -9.46 -26.09 -21.09
CA ALA A 139 -10.11 -26.29 -19.79
C ALA A 139 -9.28 -25.68 -18.65
N LYS A 140 -7.96 -25.91 -18.64
CA LYS A 140 -7.03 -25.28 -17.67
C LYS A 140 -7.07 -23.75 -17.76
N LEU A 141 -7.05 -23.19 -18.98
CA LEU A 141 -7.15 -21.75 -19.18
C LEU A 141 -8.48 -21.18 -18.65
N SER A 142 -9.59 -21.90 -18.87
CA SER A 142 -10.90 -21.49 -18.35
C SER A 142 -10.90 -21.45 -16.82
N GLN A 143 -10.32 -22.45 -16.17
CA GLN A 143 -10.16 -22.45 -14.71
C GLN A 143 -9.27 -21.29 -14.25
N LEU A 144 -8.12 -21.11 -14.91
CA LEU A 144 -7.15 -20.07 -14.56
C LEU A 144 -7.74 -18.66 -14.67
N ARG A 145 -8.70 -18.42 -15.58
CA ARG A 145 -9.45 -17.16 -15.63
C ARG A 145 -10.22 -16.90 -14.35
N SER A 146 -11.00 -17.88 -13.90
CA SER A 146 -11.79 -17.76 -12.66
C SER A 146 -10.87 -17.57 -11.46
N ASP A 147 -9.81 -18.38 -11.36
CA ASP A 147 -8.81 -18.28 -10.29
C ASP A 147 -8.13 -16.90 -10.30
N SER A 148 -7.78 -16.37 -11.47
CA SER A 148 -7.15 -15.05 -11.60
C SER A 148 -8.08 -13.95 -11.10
N GLN A 149 -9.35 -13.97 -11.51
CA GLN A 149 -10.33 -12.98 -11.05
C GLN A 149 -10.51 -13.05 -9.53
N ASN A 150 -10.60 -14.26 -8.97
CA ASN A 150 -10.76 -14.47 -7.54
C ASN A 150 -9.54 -13.97 -6.75
N VAL A 151 -8.32 -14.26 -7.22
CA VAL A 151 -7.08 -13.82 -6.56
C VAL A 151 -6.94 -12.31 -6.63
N VAL A 152 -7.17 -11.69 -7.79
CA VAL A 152 -7.09 -10.23 -7.96
C VAL A 152 -8.12 -9.53 -7.07
N ASN A 153 -9.36 -10.00 -7.05
CA ASN A 153 -10.39 -9.46 -6.17
C ASN A 153 -10.05 -9.63 -4.69
N ALA A 154 -9.59 -10.81 -4.30
CA ALA A 154 -9.20 -11.07 -2.90
C ALA A 154 -8.03 -10.18 -2.46
N VAL A 155 -7.02 -9.99 -3.32
CA VAL A 155 -5.90 -9.08 -3.05
C VAL A 155 -6.40 -7.65 -2.90
N ALA A 156 -7.23 -7.17 -3.83
CA ALA A 156 -7.78 -5.83 -3.79
C ALA A 156 -8.56 -5.56 -2.49
N THR A 157 -9.42 -6.49 -2.07
CA THR A 157 -10.15 -6.38 -0.80
C THR A 157 -9.20 -6.34 0.39
N THR A 158 -8.24 -7.28 0.48
CA THR A 158 -7.33 -7.30 1.63
C THR A 158 -6.48 -6.03 1.72
N VAL A 159 -5.92 -5.57 0.60
CA VAL A 159 -5.10 -4.35 0.56
C VAL A 159 -5.92 -3.15 1.00
N TRP A 160 -7.17 -3.05 0.55
CA TRP A 160 -8.07 -1.98 0.95
C TRP A 160 -8.39 -2.01 2.45
N ASP A 161 -8.66 -3.19 3.02
CA ASP A 161 -8.96 -3.35 4.44
C ASP A 161 -7.76 -2.92 5.32
N PHE A 162 -6.54 -3.35 4.98
CA PHE A 162 -5.34 -2.99 5.73
C PHE A 162 -5.01 -1.50 5.60
N TRP A 163 -5.11 -0.95 4.39
CA TRP A 163 -4.93 0.48 4.16
C TRP A 163 -5.95 1.32 4.95
N SER A 164 -7.22 0.92 4.95
CA SER A 164 -8.28 1.60 5.70
C SER A 164 -7.99 1.55 7.21
N ASN A 165 -7.58 0.39 7.72
CA ASN A 165 -7.20 0.24 9.12
C ASN A 165 -6.02 1.14 9.50
N THR A 166 -4.97 1.20 8.68
CA THR A 166 -3.82 2.09 8.92
C THR A 166 -4.23 3.55 8.90
N ASN A 167 -5.03 3.99 7.93
CA ASN A 167 -5.49 5.37 7.86
C ASN A 167 -6.38 5.77 9.04
N ASN A 168 -7.30 4.89 9.46
CA ASN A 168 -8.09 5.13 10.66
C ASN A 168 -7.21 5.27 11.91
N ALA A 169 -6.10 4.52 11.98
CA ALA A 169 -5.13 4.66 13.06
C ALA A 169 -4.37 6.00 12.98
N PHE A 170 -4.00 6.45 11.79
CA PHE A 170 -3.43 7.79 11.57
C PHE A 170 -4.39 8.90 11.97
N ASP A 171 -5.65 8.83 11.57
CA ASP A 171 -6.67 9.84 11.88
C ASP A 171 -6.89 9.97 13.38
N ARG A 172 -7.01 8.85 14.09
CA ARG A 172 -7.07 8.84 15.55
C ARG A 172 -5.86 9.50 16.18
N ARG A 173 -4.65 9.17 15.69
CA ARG A 173 -3.42 9.75 16.21
C ARG A 173 -3.31 11.25 15.95
N ALA A 174 -3.77 11.72 14.78
CA ALA A 174 -3.82 13.13 14.45
C ALA A 174 -4.78 13.88 15.38
N GLN A 175 -5.94 13.28 15.67
CA GLN A 175 -6.91 13.86 16.60
C GLN A 175 -6.36 13.93 18.04
N GLU A 176 -5.75 12.85 18.55
CA GLU A 176 -5.09 12.84 19.86
C GLU A 176 -4.02 13.93 19.96
N MET A 177 -3.22 14.13 18.90
CA MET A 177 -2.18 15.17 18.87
C MET A 177 -2.78 16.59 18.86
N ALA A 178 -3.87 16.82 18.13
CA ALA A 178 -4.56 18.11 18.12
C ALA A 178 -5.14 18.43 19.51
N GLU A 179 -5.78 17.45 20.15
CA GLU A 179 -6.34 17.60 21.50
C GLU A 179 -5.26 17.86 22.56
N ALA A 180 -4.07 17.25 22.42
CA ALA A 180 -2.94 17.50 23.30
C ALA A 180 -2.25 18.86 23.08
N GLN A 181 -2.34 19.42 21.86
CA GLN A 181 -1.69 20.68 21.52
C GLN A 181 -2.40 21.91 22.11
N GLU A 182 -3.74 21.89 22.18
CA GLU A 182 -4.56 22.96 22.79
C GLU A 182 -4.14 23.32 24.23
N PRO A 183 -4.08 22.36 25.19
CA PRO A 183 -3.65 22.67 26.55
C PRO A 183 -2.17 23.05 26.62
N ALA A 184 -1.30 22.47 25.77
CA ALA A 184 0.11 22.82 25.73
C ALA A 184 0.34 24.27 25.27
N TYR A 185 -0.36 24.72 24.23
CA TYR A 185 -0.33 26.10 23.76
C TYR A 185 -0.86 27.06 24.84
N SER A 186 -1.98 26.73 25.48
CA SER A 186 -2.53 27.51 26.60
C SER A 186 -1.55 27.63 27.76
N CYS A 187 -0.87 26.53 28.14
CA CYS A 187 0.14 26.52 29.19
C CYS A 187 1.36 27.36 28.84
N THR A 188 1.86 27.29 27.60
CA THR A 188 3.02 28.09 27.16
C THR A 188 2.70 29.58 27.10
N CYS A 189 1.54 29.98 26.56
CA CYS A 189 1.08 31.37 26.59
C CYS A 189 0.96 31.89 28.02
N ARG A 190 0.44 31.09 28.94
CA ARG A 190 0.29 31.46 30.35
C ARG A 190 1.63 31.64 31.05
N ARG A 191 2.59 30.73 30.83
CA ARG A 191 3.96 30.86 31.36
C ARG A 191 4.65 32.12 30.84
N LYS A 192 4.48 32.44 29.55
CA LYS A 192 5.03 33.67 28.96
C LYS A 192 4.41 34.93 29.58
N ALA A 193 3.09 34.95 29.77
CA ALA A 193 2.40 36.08 30.43
C ALA A 193 2.88 36.32 31.87
N ILE A 194 3.19 35.25 32.63
CA ILE A 194 3.79 35.35 33.96
C ILE A 194 5.20 35.96 33.85
N GLN A 195 6.01 35.47 32.91
CA GLN A 195 7.37 35.98 32.71
C GLN A 195 7.38 37.47 32.32
N ASP A 196 6.51 37.88 31.40
CA ASP A 196 6.41 39.27 30.93
C ASP A 196 5.98 40.24 32.06
N LYS A 197 5.16 39.78 33.01
CA LYS A 197 4.74 40.56 34.19
C LYS A 197 5.75 40.51 35.35
N SER A 198 6.62 39.50 35.40
CA SER A 198 7.62 39.36 36.47
C SER A 198 8.70 40.45 36.45
N MET A 199 9.08 40.95 35.26
CA MET A 199 10.10 42.00 35.13
C MET A 199 9.57 43.38 35.57
N PRO A 200 8.39 43.86 35.11
CA PRO A 200 7.78 45.07 35.63
C PRO A 200 7.53 45.03 37.14
N LEU A 201 7.10 43.89 37.67
CA LEU A 201 6.89 43.70 39.10
C LEU A 201 8.16 43.92 39.91
N LYS A 202 9.29 43.33 39.49
CA LYS A 202 10.60 43.54 40.13
C LYS A 202 11.00 45.02 40.11
N VAL A 203 10.81 45.69 38.97
CA VAL A 203 11.14 47.13 38.84
C VAL A 203 10.27 47.97 39.79
N ALA A 204 8.96 47.70 39.85
CA ALA A 204 8.05 48.41 40.74
C ALA A 204 8.40 48.18 42.22
N GLN A 205 8.74 46.94 42.61
CA GLN A 205 9.19 46.60 43.96
C GLN A 205 10.49 47.30 44.33
N THR A 206 11.52 47.28 43.47
CA THR A 206 12.78 47.97 43.73
C THR A 206 12.60 49.50 43.81
N ARG A 207 11.73 50.07 42.97
CA ARG A 207 11.38 51.51 43.05
C ARG A 207 10.67 51.85 44.36
N LEU A 208 9.80 50.97 44.83
CA LEU A 208 9.07 51.14 46.09
C LEU A 208 10.03 51.08 47.27
N GLU A 209 10.90 50.07 47.31
CA GLU A 209 11.93 49.90 48.34
C GLU A 209 12.87 51.11 48.42
N ALA A 210 13.38 51.60 47.29
CA ALA A 210 14.23 52.79 47.25
C ALA A 210 13.51 54.05 47.78
N ARG A 211 12.19 54.16 47.59
CA ARG A 211 11.39 55.30 48.08
C ARG A 211 11.01 55.18 49.55
N CYS A 212 10.91 53.97 50.10
CA CYS A 212 10.65 53.75 51.53
C CYS A 212 11.75 54.33 52.45
N HIS A 213 12.96 54.53 51.93
CA HIS A 213 14.09 55.12 52.65
C HIS A 213 14.00 56.65 52.83
N ARG A 214 13.06 57.35 52.17
CA ARG A 214 12.87 58.79 52.33
C ARG A 214 11.91 59.10 53.47
N GLU A 215 12.30 60.01 54.36
CA GLU A 215 11.47 60.54 55.45
C GLU A 215 10.29 61.36 54.90
N GLY A 216 9.06 61.05 55.32
CA GLY A 216 7.82 61.72 54.87
C GLY A 216 6.90 60.88 53.96
N VAL A 217 5.61 61.23 53.94
CA VAL A 217 4.56 60.58 53.13
C VAL A 217 4.40 61.33 51.81
N GLU A 218 4.98 60.80 50.73
CA GLU A 218 4.81 61.35 49.38
C GLU A 218 3.62 60.67 48.67
N LEU A 219 2.76 61.44 47.98
CA LEU A 219 1.65 60.91 47.16
C LEU A 219 2.13 59.90 46.10
N CYS A 220 3.38 60.04 45.65
CA CYS A 220 4.06 59.11 44.75
C CYS A 220 4.36 57.72 45.36
N LYS A 221 4.28 57.55 46.69
CA LYS A 221 4.35 56.23 47.36
C LYS A 221 3.01 55.50 47.23
N ILE A 222 1.89 56.21 47.38
CA ILE A 222 0.53 55.62 47.34
C ILE A 222 0.24 55.02 45.95
N GLY A 223 0.54 55.75 44.88
CA GLY A 223 0.34 55.25 43.51
C GLY A 223 1.21 54.04 43.16
N LEU A 224 2.45 54.00 43.67
CA LEU A 224 3.39 52.91 43.40
C LEU A 224 3.06 51.64 44.21
N VAL A 225 2.54 51.79 45.44
CA VAL A 225 2.01 50.68 46.23
C VAL A 225 0.82 50.04 45.51
N GLN A 226 -0.09 50.84 44.96
CA GLN A 226 -1.22 50.32 44.18
C GLN A 226 -0.74 49.59 42.91
N GLU A 227 0.21 50.16 42.18
CA GLU A 227 0.81 49.53 40.99
C GLU A 227 1.46 48.17 41.31
N VAL A 228 2.23 48.08 42.41
CA VAL A 228 2.82 46.81 42.87
C VAL A 228 1.73 45.81 43.23
N TYR A 229 0.68 46.23 43.93
CA TYR A 229 -0.43 45.37 44.32
C TYR A 229 -1.20 44.83 43.09
N ASP A 230 -1.46 45.69 42.10
CA ASP A 230 -2.19 45.32 40.88
C ASP A 230 -1.37 44.34 40.01
N ILE A 231 -0.06 44.58 39.85
CA ILE A 231 0.82 43.68 39.09
C ILE A 231 1.01 42.36 39.83
N GLN A 232 1.20 42.39 41.15
CA GLN A 232 1.32 41.19 41.99
C GLN A 232 0.05 40.35 41.92
N GLY A 233 -1.14 40.96 42.07
CA GLY A 233 -2.42 40.27 41.95
C GLY A 233 -2.64 39.65 40.57
N ALA A 234 -2.18 40.29 39.50
CA ALA A 234 -2.22 39.73 38.15
C ALA A 234 -1.29 38.52 37.99
N VAL A 235 -0.08 38.56 38.56
CA VAL A 235 0.86 37.43 38.56
C VAL A 235 0.31 36.27 39.39
N ASP A 236 -0.25 36.54 40.57
CA ASP A 236 -0.80 35.53 41.46
C ASP A 236 -2.03 34.86 40.84
N SER A 237 -2.91 35.63 40.18
CA SER A 237 -4.07 35.09 39.45
C SER A 237 -3.63 34.18 38.29
N LEU A 238 -2.61 34.60 37.52
CA LEU A 238 -2.04 33.79 36.43
C LEU A 238 -1.33 32.53 36.96
N THR A 239 -0.67 32.64 38.11
CA THR A 239 0.06 31.53 38.75
C THR A 239 -0.91 30.53 39.37
N GLN A 240 -1.98 30.99 40.01
CA GLN A 240 -3.05 30.14 40.53
C GLN A 240 -3.79 29.45 39.38
N ALA A 241 -4.12 30.17 38.32
CA ALA A 241 -4.69 29.57 37.11
C ALA A 241 -3.73 28.59 36.43
N ALA A 242 -2.41 28.78 36.54
CA ALA A 242 -1.41 27.82 36.02
C ALA A 242 -1.25 26.58 36.93
N GLY A 243 -1.38 26.72 38.25
CA GLY A 243 -1.23 25.64 39.23
C GLY A 243 -2.47 24.72 39.34
N VAL A 244 -3.67 25.25 39.12
CA VAL A 244 -4.92 24.46 39.20
C VAL A 244 -5.06 23.45 38.05
N GLY A 245 -4.36 23.65 36.93
CA GLY A 245 -4.28 22.65 35.85
C GLY A 245 -3.37 21.44 36.13
N GLY A 246 -2.60 21.45 37.22
CA GLY A 246 -1.64 20.39 37.56
C GLY A 246 -2.18 19.29 38.48
N THR A 247 -3.41 19.40 39.00
CA THR A 247 -3.93 18.45 40.01
C THR A 247 -4.81 17.33 39.44
N HIS A 248 -5.05 17.30 38.12
CA HIS A 248 -5.82 16.23 37.46
C HIS A 248 -5.03 15.34 36.47
N GLN A 249 -3.71 15.45 36.42
CA GLN A 249 -2.85 14.47 35.73
C GLN A 249 -1.69 14.04 36.64
N GLY A 250 -2.05 13.36 37.73
CA GLY A 250 -1.12 12.62 38.57
C GLY A 250 -1.22 11.13 38.29
N SER A 251 -0.68 10.70 37.15
CA SER A 251 -0.11 9.37 36.88
C SER A 251 0.40 9.38 35.45
N CYS A 252 1.59 9.98 35.27
CA CYS A 252 2.52 9.49 34.25
C CYS A 252 3.00 8.09 34.65
#